data_AF-A0A419G8Q2-F1
#
_entry.id   AF-A0A419G8Q2-F1
#
_cell.length_a   1.000
_cell.length_b   1.000
_cell.length_c   1.000
_cell.angle_alpha   90.00
_cell.angle_beta   90.00
_cell.angle_gamma   90.00
#
_symmetry.space_group_name_H-M   'P 1'
#
loop_
_entity.id
_entity.type
_entity.pdbx_description
1 polymer ?
#
loop_
_entity_poly.entity_id
_entity_poly.type
_entity_poly.pdbx_seq_one_letter_code
_entity_poly.pdbx_strand_id
1 'polypeptide(L)'
;MYRKTVEDTLVFDIETQNFFTDPGVGWDNFEALKISVVGVYSYDQDKYFCFEEAELGKAAELFSTSNRLVGFSINRYDVPVLNIHFRRLPLEEKPNLWEKTRVDLLEELETVSGQRISLNKLAQANLGVGKDRHGSEATVLYREGKIKELKEYCLNDVKLTKDLYDLYRSKKYFLMPDRRTGEILKINFDAPKGQRQSSREAKGATASLF
;
A
#
# COMPACT_ATOMS: atom_id res chain seq x y z
N MET A 1 -3.38 -36.81 1.51
CA MET A 1 -2.40 -35.90 0.89
C MET A 1 -2.46 -34.57 1.63
N TYR A 2 -1.44 -34.23 2.41
CA TYR A 2 -1.34 -32.89 3.01
C TYR A 2 -0.92 -31.90 1.91
N ARG A 3 -1.87 -31.13 1.37
CA ARG A 3 -1.52 -29.89 0.69
C ARG A 3 -0.97 -28.97 1.78
N LYS A 4 0.34 -28.72 1.75
CA LYS A 4 0.91 -27.56 2.43
C LYS A 4 0.30 -26.37 1.71
N THR A 5 -0.79 -25.81 2.25
CA THR A 5 -1.39 -24.59 1.74
C THR A 5 -0.33 -23.52 1.86
N VAL A 6 0.25 -23.12 0.73
CA VAL A 6 1.02 -21.89 0.69
C VAL A 6 -0.04 -20.81 0.88
N GLU A 7 -0.13 -20.29 2.10
CA GLU A 7 -1.11 -19.26 2.42
C GLU A 7 -0.83 -18.02 1.59
N ASP A 8 -1.88 -17.40 1.07
CA ASP A 8 -1.77 -16.33 0.08
C ASP A 8 -1.06 -15.09 0.66
N THR A 9 -0.43 -14.34 -0.24
CA THR A 9 0.05 -12.98 0.02
C THR A 9 -0.89 -12.02 -0.69
N LEU A 10 -1.52 -11.13 0.07
CA LEU A 10 -2.38 -10.09 -0.46
C LEU A 10 -1.65 -8.75 -0.47
N VAL A 11 -1.67 -8.06 -1.60
CA VAL A 11 -1.35 -6.63 -1.68
C VAL A 11 -2.66 -5.88 -1.66
N PHE A 12 -2.83 -4.90 -0.81
CA PHE A 12 -4.11 -4.21 -0.70
C PHE A 12 -3.95 -2.74 -0.33
N ASP A 13 -5.02 -2.01 -0.60
CA ASP A 13 -5.24 -0.61 -0.26
C ASP A 13 -6.74 -0.41 0.02
N ILE A 14 -7.09 0.57 0.85
CA ILE A 14 -8.48 0.93 1.10
C ILE A 14 -8.76 2.39 0.77
N GLU A 15 -10.00 2.64 0.38
CA GLU A 15 -10.54 3.98 0.34
C GLU A 15 -11.68 4.11 1.34
N THR A 16 -11.85 5.33 1.86
CA THR A 16 -12.89 5.65 2.83
C THR A 16 -13.86 6.70 2.30
N GLN A 17 -15.09 6.68 2.81
CA GLN A 17 -16.15 7.62 2.46
C GLN A 17 -15.93 9.00 3.10
N ASN A 18 -15.21 9.01 4.22
CA ASN A 18 -14.95 10.15 5.09
C ASN A 18 -13.54 10.03 5.67
N PHE A 19 -12.98 11.15 6.11
CA PHE A 19 -11.62 11.20 6.68
C PHE A 19 -11.60 11.82 8.09
N PHE A 20 -10.48 11.69 8.82
CA PHE A 20 -10.33 12.23 10.18
C PHE A 20 -10.56 13.74 10.28
N THR A 21 -10.32 14.46 9.19
CA THR A 21 -10.52 15.91 9.09
C THR A 21 -11.97 16.30 8.83
N ASP A 22 -12.85 15.35 8.51
CA ASP A 22 -14.26 15.65 8.29
C ASP A 22 -14.97 16.00 9.62
N PRO A 23 -15.90 16.97 9.62
CA PRO A 23 -16.63 17.38 10.82
C PRO A 23 -17.30 16.19 11.53
N GLY A 24 -17.04 16.05 12.84
CA GLY A 24 -17.65 15.00 13.67
C GLY A 24 -16.94 13.65 13.66
N VAL A 25 -15.84 13.48 12.91
CA VAL A 25 -15.02 12.25 12.93
C VAL A 25 -13.96 12.33 14.04
N GLY A 26 -13.05 13.30 13.94
CA GLY A 26 -11.95 13.50 14.88
C GLY A 26 -10.71 12.65 14.56
N TRP A 27 -9.54 13.16 14.93
CA TRP A 27 -8.27 12.46 14.76
C TRP A 27 -8.25 11.12 15.49
N ASP A 28 -7.64 10.12 14.87
CA ASP A 28 -7.47 8.74 15.37
C ASP A 28 -8.78 7.99 15.69
N ASN A 29 -9.94 8.50 15.28
CA ASN A 29 -11.23 7.83 15.44
C ASN A 29 -11.49 6.84 14.29
N PHE A 30 -10.71 5.75 14.25
CA PHE A 30 -10.79 4.74 13.19
C PHE A 30 -12.18 4.10 13.07
N GLU A 31 -12.92 4.01 14.18
CA GLU A 31 -14.27 3.44 14.21
C GLU A 31 -15.32 4.26 13.46
N ALA A 32 -15.07 5.56 13.29
CA ALA A 32 -15.95 6.49 12.58
C ALA A 32 -15.66 6.54 11.07
N LEU A 33 -14.57 5.94 10.60
CA LEU A 33 -14.26 5.84 9.18
C LEU A 33 -15.08 4.73 8.54
N LYS A 34 -15.72 5.03 7.41
CA LYS A 34 -16.47 4.05 6.61
C LYS A 34 -15.68 3.70 5.36
N ILE A 35 -15.59 2.41 5.04
CA ILE A 35 -14.95 1.95 3.81
C ILE A 35 -15.83 2.33 2.62
N SER A 36 -15.23 2.86 1.56
CA SER A 36 -15.87 2.98 0.25
C SER A 36 -15.52 1.76 -0.62
N VAL A 37 -14.22 1.51 -0.82
CA VAL A 37 -13.73 0.32 -1.55
C VAL A 37 -12.49 -0.29 -0.91
N VAL A 38 -12.29 -1.59 -1.16
CA VAL A 38 -11.06 -2.34 -0.81
C VAL A 38 -10.49 -2.93 -2.10
N GLY A 39 -9.35 -2.42 -2.54
CA GLY A 39 -8.59 -2.96 -3.65
C GLY A 39 -7.63 -4.05 -3.16
N VAL A 40 -7.56 -5.18 -3.87
CA VAL A 40 -6.71 -6.31 -3.50
C VAL A 40 -6.09 -6.93 -4.73
N TYR A 41 -4.83 -7.35 -4.63
CA TYR A 41 -4.20 -8.31 -5.51
C TYR A 41 -3.83 -9.56 -4.72
N SER A 42 -4.20 -10.73 -5.23
CA SER A 42 -3.85 -12.04 -4.69
C SER A 42 -2.71 -12.64 -5.50
N TYR A 43 -1.61 -13.03 -4.83
CA TYR A 43 -0.50 -13.72 -5.51
C TYR A 43 -0.86 -15.19 -5.82
N ASP A 44 -1.63 -15.85 -4.96
CA ASP A 44 -2.06 -17.24 -5.20
C ASP A 44 -3.00 -17.35 -6.40
N GLN A 45 -3.90 -16.37 -6.57
CA GLN A 45 -4.87 -16.36 -7.67
C GLN A 45 -4.42 -15.57 -8.90
N ASP A 46 -3.28 -14.88 -8.83
CA ASP A 46 -2.77 -13.96 -9.88
C ASP A 46 -3.87 -13.00 -10.39
N LYS A 47 -4.59 -12.39 -9.45
CA LYS A 47 -5.84 -11.66 -9.75
C LYS A 47 -6.05 -10.45 -8.87
N TYR A 48 -6.59 -9.39 -9.50
CA TYR A 48 -7.09 -8.20 -8.83
C TYR A 48 -8.58 -8.33 -8.48
N PHE A 49 -8.94 -7.81 -7.31
CA PHE A 49 -10.29 -7.71 -6.79
C PHE A 49 -10.53 -6.28 -6.28
N CYS A 50 -11.75 -5.80 -6.38
CA CYS A 50 -12.15 -4.54 -5.76
C CYS A 50 -13.56 -4.70 -5.19
N PHE A 51 -13.67 -4.60 -3.87
CA PHE A 51 -14.90 -4.81 -3.11
C PHE A 51 -15.45 -3.49 -2.63
N GLU A 52 -16.74 -3.24 -2.83
CA GLU A 52 -17.43 -2.11 -2.18
C GLU A 52 -17.80 -2.48 -0.73
N GLU A 53 -18.25 -1.49 0.06
CA GLU A 53 -18.70 -1.68 1.45
C GLU A 53 -19.67 -2.87 1.60
N ALA A 54 -20.65 -2.99 0.70
CA ALA A 54 -21.63 -4.08 0.71
C ALA A 54 -21.03 -5.47 0.46
N GLU A 55 -19.80 -5.53 -0.06
CA GLU A 55 -19.09 -6.76 -0.41
C GLU A 55 -17.99 -7.13 0.60
N LEU A 56 -17.90 -6.43 1.73
CA LEU A 56 -16.89 -6.68 2.76
C LEU A 56 -16.91 -8.11 3.32
N GLY A 57 -18.04 -8.82 3.24
CA GLY A 57 -18.10 -10.25 3.54
C GLY A 57 -17.18 -11.09 2.63
N LYS A 58 -17.22 -10.85 1.31
CA LYS A 58 -16.36 -11.54 0.34
C LYS A 58 -14.89 -11.14 0.52
N ALA A 59 -14.64 -9.87 0.83
CA ALA A 59 -13.29 -9.43 1.18
C ALA A 59 -12.79 -10.18 2.43
N ALA A 60 -13.60 -10.28 3.49
CA ALA A 60 -13.24 -10.98 4.72
C ALA A 60 -12.90 -12.46 4.47
N GLU A 61 -13.63 -13.15 3.58
CA GLU A 61 -13.30 -14.52 3.16
C GLU A 61 -11.91 -14.59 2.51
N LEU A 62 -11.63 -13.73 1.52
CA LEU A 62 -10.32 -13.67 0.85
C LEU A 62 -9.19 -13.41 1.85
N PHE A 63 -9.37 -12.42 2.74
CA PHE A 63 -8.40 -12.10 3.77
C PHE A 63 -8.26 -13.23 4.81
N SER A 64 -9.30 -14.02 5.09
CA SER A 64 -9.20 -15.14 6.04
C SER A 64 -8.24 -16.22 5.54
N THR A 65 -8.16 -16.44 4.23
CA THR A 65 -7.29 -17.45 3.61
C THR A 65 -5.83 -17.00 3.41
N SER A 66 -5.52 -15.72 3.64
CA SER A 66 -4.15 -15.19 3.48
C SER A 66 -3.37 -15.22 4.79
N ASN A 67 -2.05 -15.27 4.69
CA ASN A 67 -1.15 -15.15 5.85
C ASN A 67 -0.35 -13.85 5.82
N ARG A 68 -0.07 -13.33 4.62
CA ARG A 68 0.71 -12.11 4.46
C ARG A 68 -0.13 -11.01 3.84
N LEU A 69 -0.05 -9.84 4.46
CA LEU A 69 -0.57 -8.60 3.91
C LEU A 69 0.59 -7.67 3.54
N VAL A 70 0.46 -7.01 2.41
CA VAL A 70 1.42 -6.06 1.87
C VAL A 70 0.69 -4.79 1.53
N GLY A 71 1.29 -3.65 1.83
CA GLY A 71 0.72 -2.37 1.48
C GLY A 71 1.67 -1.20 1.66
N PHE A 72 1.15 0.02 1.54
CA PHE A 72 1.91 1.25 1.70
C PHE A 72 1.28 2.13 2.79
N SER A 73 1.92 2.24 3.95
CA SER A 73 1.36 2.89 5.16
C SER A 73 0.19 2.13 5.83
N ILE A 74 0.00 0.86 5.48
CA ILE A 74 -1.14 0.03 5.93
C ILE A 74 -1.21 -0.15 7.45
N ASN A 75 -0.09 -0.16 8.16
CA ASN A 75 -0.11 -0.39 9.61
C ASN A 75 -0.72 0.81 10.37
N ARG A 76 -0.69 2.00 9.76
CA ARG A 76 -1.13 3.26 10.38
C ARG A 76 -2.57 3.62 10.03
N TYR A 77 -3.13 3.03 8.97
CA TYR A 77 -4.43 3.43 8.45
C TYR A 77 -5.28 2.23 8.04
N ASP A 78 -4.88 1.52 6.99
CA ASP A 78 -5.68 0.50 6.32
C ASP A 78 -6.02 -0.69 7.21
N VAL A 79 -5.01 -1.25 7.89
CA VAL A 79 -5.18 -2.39 8.80
C VAL A 79 -6.09 -2.01 9.97
N PRO A 80 -5.86 -0.91 10.71
CA PRO A 80 -6.80 -0.46 11.75
C PRO A 80 -8.25 -0.35 11.26
N VAL A 81 -8.49 0.35 10.16
CA VAL A 81 -9.84 0.59 9.64
C VAL A 81 -10.47 -0.73 9.20
N LEU A 82 -9.84 -1.44 8.27
CA LEU A 82 -10.42 -2.65 7.67
C LEU A 82 -10.63 -3.75 8.72
N ASN A 83 -9.71 -3.87 9.69
CA ASN A 83 -9.88 -4.83 10.77
C ASN A 83 -11.14 -4.53 11.60
N ILE A 84 -11.40 -3.28 11.99
CA ILE A 84 -12.63 -2.90 12.71
C ILE A 84 -13.87 -3.33 11.93
N HIS A 85 -13.90 -3.05 10.62
CA HIS A 85 -15.01 -3.44 9.75
C HIS A 85 -15.19 -4.95 9.68
N PHE A 86 -14.12 -5.72 9.48
CA PHE A 86 -14.19 -7.18 9.50
C PHE A 86 -14.66 -7.74 10.85
N ARG A 87 -14.22 -7.18 11.98
CA ARG A 87 -14.66 -7.64 13.31
C ARG A 87 -16.16 -7.40 13.55
N ARG A 88 -16.76 -6.40 12.89
CA ARG A 88 -18.19 -6.06 12.98
C ARG A 88 -19.09 -6.90 12.06
N LEU A 89 -18.55 -7.57 11.05
CA LEU A 89 -19.35 -8.43 10.16
C LEU A 89 -20.03 -9.58 10.92
N PRO A 90 -21.24 -10.01 10.52
CA PRO A 90 -21.95 -11.13 11.13
C PRO A 90 -21.46 -12.49 10.57
N LEU A 91 -20.15 -12.72 10.55
CA LEU A 91 -19.52 -13.99 10.16
C LEU A 91 -19.09 -14.78 11.40
N GLU A 92 -19.19 -16.11 11.36
CA GLU A 92 -18.73 -16.98 12.46
C GLU A 92 -17.21 -16.88 12.64
N GLU A 93 -16.47 -17.03 11.55
CA GLU A 93 -15.02 -16.85 11.49
C GLU A 93 -14.71 -15.50 10.83
N LYS A 94 -13.99 -14.63 11.55
CA LYS A 94 -13.62 -13.29 11.08
C LYS A 94 -12.10 -13.15 11.10
N PRO A 95 -11.48 -12.64 10.02
CA PRO A 95 -10.04 -12.45 10.01
C PRO A 95 -9.66 -11.41 11.07
N ASN A 96 -8.53 -11.65 11.75
CA ASN A 96 -7.84 -10.63 12.52
C ASN A 96 -6.60 -10.20 11.73
N LEU A 97 -6.63 -9.01 11.15
CA LEU A 97 -5.51 -8.52 10.32
C LEU A 97 -4.25 -8.26 11.15
N TRP A 98 -4.41 -8.07 12.47
CA TRP A 98 -3.30 -7.90 13.39
C TRP A 98 -2.51 -9.18 13.65
N GLU A 99 -3.11 -10.35 13.42
CA GLU A 99 -2.46 -11.67 13.57
C GLU A 99 -1.69 -12.10 12.31
N LYS A 100 -1.92 -11.43 11.18
CA LYS A 100 -1.25 -11.72 9.91
C LYS A 100 0.16 -11.16 9.88
N THR A 101 1.03 -11.79 9.10
CA THR A 101 2.32 -11.17 8.76
C THR A 101 2.07 -9.94 7.90
N ARG A 102 2.69 -8.81 8.22
CA ARG A 102 2.51 -7.55 7.48
C ARG A 102 3.84 -7.05 6.92
N VAL A 103 3.80 -6.54 5.69
CA VAL A 103 4.90 -5.79 5.06
C VAL A 103 4.35 -4.42 4.67
N ASP A 104 4.70 -3.42 5.46
CA ASP A 104 4.38 -2.02 5.15
C ASP A 104 5.60 -1.37 4.49
N LEU A 105 5.53 -1.17 3.17
CA LEU A 105 6.66 -0.68 2.39
C LEU A 105 7.13 0.71 2.82
N LEU A 106 6.23 1.55 3.32
CA LEU A 106 6.60 2.86 3.85
C LEU A 106 7.34 2.72 5.18
N GLU A 107 6.89 1.84 6.07
CA GLU A 107 7.56 1.58 7.35
C GLU A 107 8.96 0.97 7.16
N GLU A 108 9.10 0.03 6.22
CA GLU A 108 10.39 -0.55 5.82
C GLU A 108 11.36 0.54 5.36
N LEU A 109 10.90 1.48 4.53
CA LEU A 109 11.67 2.62 4.06
C LEU A 109 12.01 3.62 5.17
N GLU A 110 11.04 3.97 6.00
CA GLU A 110 11.20 4.91 7.11
C GLU A 110 12.22 4.39 8.12
N THR A 111 12.20 3.09 8.40
CA THR A 111 13.12 2.43 9.33
C THR A 111 14.58 2.59 8.91
N VAL A 112 14.86 2.56 7.60
CA VAL A 112 16.23 2.66 7.07
C VAL A 112 16.63 4.11 6.80
N SER A 113 15.74 4.90 6.20
CA SER A 113 16.06 6.23 5.71
C SER A 113 15.77 7.36 6.70
N GLY A 114 14.87 7.14 7.66
CA GLY A 114 14.31 8.17 8.53
C GLY A 114 13.45 9.21 7.82
N GLN A 115 13.08 8.97 6.56
CA GLN A 115 12.25 9.88 5.76
C GLN A 115 11.00 9.16 5.24
N ARG A 116 9.92 9.93 5.08
CA ARG A 116 8.68 9.46 4.44
C ARG A 116 8.66 9.90 2.98
N ILE A 117 8.04 9.08 2.14
CA ILE A 117 7.78 9.37 0.73
C ILE A 117 6.37 8.90 0.38
N SER A 118 5.71 9.55 -0.59
CA SER A 118 4.42 9.07 -1.08
C SER A 118 4.60 7.90 -2.04
N LEU A 119 3.58 7.02 -2.12
CA LEU A 119 3.54 5.91 -3.06
C LEU A 119 3.88 6.36 -4.49
N ASN A 120 3.21 7.40 -4.98
CA ASN A 120 3.44 7.96 -6.32
C ASN A 120 4.90 8.40 -6.56
N LYS A 121 5.53 9.07 -5.58
CA LYS A 121 6.93 9.52 -5.73
C LYS A 121 7.90 8.34 -5.71
N LEU A 122 7.63 7.34 -4.88
CA LEU A 122 8.45 6.14 -4.81
C LEU A 122 8.32 5.30 -6.09
N ALA A 123 7.09 5.10 -6.56
CA ALA A 123 6.79 4.43 -7.81
C ALA A 123 7.45 5.14 -9.00
N GLN A 124 7.36 6.48 -9.07
CA GLN A 124 8.06 7.25 -10.09
C GLN A 124 9.57 7.00 -10.08
N ALA A 125 10.19 7.00 -8.89
CA ALA A 125 11.64 6.83 -8.75
C ALA A 125 12.12 5.40 -9.09
N ASN A 126 11.27 4.39 -8.95
CA ASN A 126 11.69 2.97 -9.04
C ASN A 126 11.11 2.23 -10.25
N LEU A 127 9.93 2.61 -10.70
CA LEU A 127 9.19 1.97 -11.80
C LEU A 127 9.15 2.85 -13.05
N GLY A 128 9.57 4.12 -12.96
CA GLY A 128 9.55 5.05 -14.10
C GLY A 128 8.14 5.43 -14.54
N VAL A 129 7.12 5.18 -13.71
CA VAL A 129 5.75 5.62 -13.99
C VAL A 129 5.69 7.15 -14.04
N GLY A 130 5.05 7.69 -15.08
CA GLY A 130 4.92 9.13 -15.27
C GLY A 130 4.11 9.78 -14.14
N LYS A 131 4.17 11.12 -14.05
CA LYS A 131 3.21 11.88 -13.22
C LYS A 131 1.82 11.68 -13.83
N ASP A 132 1.10 10.64 -13.42
CA ASP A 132 -0.33 10.64 -13.66
C ASP A 132 -0.94 11.77 -12.83
N ARG A 133 -1.67 12.59 -13.57
CA ARG A 133 -2.16 13.90 -13.18
C ARG A 133 -3.01 13.76 -11.94
N HIS A 134 -2.76 14.65 -10.97
CA HIS A 134 -3.61 14.96 -9.81
C HIS A 134 -4.80 14.01 -9.65
N GLY A 135 -4.54 12.84 -9.05
CA GLY A 135 -5.60 11.95 -8.61
C GLY A 135 -6.59 12.80 -7.84
N SER A 136 -7.83 12.82 -8.30
CA SER A 136 -8.92 13.40 -7.52
C SER A 136 -8.88 12.70 -6.16
N GLU A 137 -9.00 13.46 -5.07
CA GLU A 137 -9.05 12.86 -3.74
C GLU A 137 -10.14 11.77 -3.75
N ALA A 138 -9.82 10.54 -3.34
CA ALA A 138 -10.74 9.41 -3.41
C ALA A 138 -12.09 9.70 -2.73
N THR A 139 -12.06 10.49 -1.65
CA THR A 139 -13.26 11.01 -0.96
C THR A 139 -14.12 11.90 -1.85
N VAL A 140 -13.53 12.68 -2.76
CA VAL A 140 -14.25 13.49 -3.77
C VAL A 140 -14.91 12.59 -4.80
N LEU A 141 -14.19 11.60 -5.34
CA LEU A 141 -14.78 10.62 -6.27
C LEU A 141 -15.99 9.92 -5.65
N TYR A 142 -15.88 9.53 -4.38
CA TYR A 142 -16.99 8.93 -3.64
C TYR A 142 -18.18 9.90 -3.49
N ARG A 143 -17.94 11.13 -3.05
CA ARG A 143 -18.99 12.16 -2.89
C ARG A 143 -19.70 12.51 -4.20
N GLU A 144 -19.00 12.44 -5.33
CA GLU A 144 -19.56 12.65 -6.66
C GLU A 144 -20.25 11.40 -7.25
N GLY A 145 -20.25 10.26 -6.55
CA GLY A 145 -20.83 9.01 -7.03
C GLY A 145 -20.04 8.34 -8.16
N LYS A 146 -18.78 8.75 -8.38
CA LYS A 146 -17.88 8.21 -9.42
C LYS A 146 -17.20 6.92 -8.96
N ILE A 147 -18.03 5.91 -8.67
CA ILE A 147 -17.57 4.65 -8.06
C ILE A 147 -16.62 3.88 -8.99
N LYS A 148 -16.83 3.94 -10.31
CA LYS A 148 -15.95 3.26 -11.26
C LYS A 148 -14.53 3.84 -11.21
N GLU A 149 -14.42 5.15 -11.27
CA GLU A 149 -13.15 5.88 -11.17
C GLU A 149 -12.49 5.66 -9.81
N LEU A 150 -13.26 5.60 -8.73
CA LEU A 150 -12.75 5.29 -7.40
C LEU A 150 -12.15 3.87 -7.33
N LYS A 151 -12.81 2.88 -7.93
CA LYS A 151 -12.27 1.52 -8.02
C LYS A 151 -10.99 1.47 -8.85
N GLU A 152 -10.96 2.17 -9.98
CA GLU A 152 -9.77 2.29 -10.83
C GLU A 152 -8.61 2.96 -10.08
N TYR A 153 -8.90 4.01 -9.30
CA TYR A 153 -7.94 4.70 -8.44
C TYR A 153 -7.33 3.75 -7.41
N CYS A 154 -8.15 3.08 -6.60
CA CYS A 154 -7.68 2.16 -5.56
C CYS A 154 -6.89 0.99 -6.16
N LEU A 155 -7.37 0.40 -7.26
CA LEU A 155 -6.66 -0.68 -7.95
C LEU A 155 -5.33 -0.23 -8.56
N ASN A 156 -5.21 1.04 -8.97
CA ASN A 156 -3.94 1.58 -9.42
C ASN A 156 -2.93 1.66 -8.26
N ASP A 157 -3.35 2.10 -7.08
CA ASP A 157 -2.49 2.15 -5.90
C ASP A 157 -2.08 0.73 -5.44
N VAL A 158 -2.99 -0.24 -5.50
CA VAL A 158 -2.66 -1.66 -5.30
C VAL A 158 -1.63 -2.15 -6.31
N LYS A 159 -1.79 -1.80 -7.60
CA LYS A 159 -0.85 -2.19 -8.65
C LYS A 159 0.54 -1.61 -8.44
N LEU A 160 0.64 -0.31 -8.15
CA LEU A 160 1.92 0.34 -7.86
C LEU A 160 2.59 -0.29 -6.63
N THR A 161 1.81 -0.56 -5.59
CA THR A 161 2.30 -1.21 -4.37
C THR A 161 2.79 -2.63 -4.64
N LYS A 162 2.06 -3.40 -5.46
CA LYS A 162 2.43 -4.76 -5.86
C LYS A 162 3.74 -4.74 -6.65
N ASP A 163 3.88 -3.85 -7.63
CA ASP A 163 5.08 -3.75 -8.46
C ASP A 163 6.30 -3.30 -7.64
N LEU A 164 6.10 -2.39 -6.67
CA LEU A 164 7.12 -2.03 -5.69
C LEU A 164 7.48 -3.19 -4.76
N TYR A 165 6.50 -3.99 -4.34
CA TYR A 165 6.77 -5.16 -3.50
C TYR A 165 7.53 -6.26 -4.25
N ASP A 166 7.21 -6.49 -5.53
CA ASP A 166 8.00 -7.38 -6.39
C ASP A 166 9.44 -6.87 -6.54
N LEU A 167 9.61 -5.55 -6.66
CA LEU A 167 10.92 -4.92 -6.64
C LEU A 167 11.62 -5.11 -5.30
N TYR A 168 10.94 -4.93 -4.16
CA TYR A 168 11.50 -5.15 -2.82
C TYR A 168 11.95 -6.60 -2.59
N ARG A 169 11.22 -7.57 -3.15
CA ARG A 169 11.55 -9.00 -3.07
C ARG A 169 12.73 -9.38 -3.96
N SER A 170 12.79 -8.82 -5.16
CA SER A 170 13.82 -9.15 -6.17
C SER A 170 15.09 -8.31 -6.03
N LYS A 171 14.95 -7.05 -5.64
CA LYS A 171 16.02 -6.09 -5.41
C LYS A 171 16.01 -5.65 -3.96
N LYS A 172 17.20 -5.62 -3.38
CA LYS A 172 17.41 -5.32 -1.97
C LYS A 172 17.51 -3.83 -1.69
N TYR A 173 16.95 -2.99 -2.57
CA TYR A 173 16.99 -1.54 -2.42
C TYR A 173 15.84 -0.83 -3.13
N PHE A 174 15.55 0.39 -2.68
CA PHE A 174 14.77 1.39 -3.41
C PHE A 174 15.59 2.65 -3.68
N LEU A 175 15.24 3.34 -4.76
CA LEU A 175 15.67 4.70 -5.05
C LEU A 175 14.69 5.69 -4.42
N MET A 176 15.20 6.65 -3.68
CA MET A 176 14.39 7.64 -2.98
C MET A 176 15.00 9.03 -3.13
N PRO A 177 14.30 10.02 -3.73
CA PRO A 177 14.78 11.39 -3.75
C PRO A 177 14.81 11.98 -2.33
N ASP A 178 15.96 12.51 -1.92
CA ASP A 178 16.09 13.23 -0.66
C ASP A 178 15.15 14.44 -0.66
N ARG A 179 14.40 14.60 0.43
CA ARG A 179 13.37 15.64 0.53
C ARG A 179 13.95 17.06 0.45
N ARG A 180 15.21 17.27 0.86
CA ARG A 180 15.84 18.59 0.94
C ARG A 180 16.67 18.91 -0.30
N THR A 181 17.45 17.94 -0.79
CA THR A 181 18.40 18.18 -1.89
C THR A 181 17.86 17.73 -3.25
N GLY A 182 16.86 16.83 -3.28
CA GLY A 182 16.40 16.18 -4.50
C GLY A 182 17.40 15.16 -5.07
N GLU A 183 18.52 14.91 -4.39
CA GLU A 183 19.48 13.87 -4.78
C GLU A 183 18.83 12.49 -4.61
N ILE A 184 19.05 11.58 -5.56
CA ILE A 184 18.54 10.21 -5.45
C ILE A 184 19.43 9.43 -4.48
N LEU A 185 18.82 8.92 -3.41
CA LEU A 185 19.44 8.06 -2.42
C LEU A 185 19.08 6.61 -2.73
N LYS A 186 20.08 5.72 -2.67
CA LYS A 186 19.86 4.27 -2.71
C LYS A 186 19.69 3.73 -1.30
N ILE A 187 18.49 3.28 -0.97
CA ILE A 187 18.11 2.75 0.35
C ILE A 187 18.19 1.23 0.29
N ASN A 188 19.18 0.62 0.96
CA ASN A 188 19.38 -0.83 0.97
C ASN A 188 18.71 -1.48 2.18
N PHE A 189 17.98 -2.58 1.97
CA PHE A 189 17.21 -3.28 3.01
C PHE A 189 17.99 -4.41 3.72
N ASP A 190 19.11 -4.87 3.16
CA ASP A 190 19.96 -5.89 3.79
C ASP A 190 21.03 -5.29 4.74
N ALA A 191 21.08 -3.97 4.87
CA ALA A 191 22.04 -3.30 5.75
C ALA A 191 21.63 -3.44 7.24
N PRO A 192 22.58 -3.54 8.19
CA PRO A 192 22.26 -3.59 9.62
C PRO A 192 21.40 -2.40 10.04
N LYS A 193 20.27 -2.67 10.73
CA LYS A 193 19.38 -1.64 11.27
C LYS A 193 20.18 -0.62 12.10
N GLY A 194 20.10 0.66 11.74
CA GLY A 194 20.72 1.76 12.49
C GLY A 194 21.95 2.43 11.85
N GLN A 195 22.41 1.98 10.68
CA GLN A 195 23.41 2.73 9.90
C GLN A 195 22.74 3.53 8.78
N ARG A 196 22.83 4.86 8.83
CA ARG A 196 22.52 5.72 7.67
C ARG A 196 23.49 5.34 6.54
N GLN A 197 23.02 4.58 5.56
CA GLN A 197 23.75 4.34 4.34
C GLN A 197 22.93 4.87 3.17
N SER A 198 23.19 6.13 2.80
CA SER A 198 22.91 6.61 1.46
C SER A 198 24.21 6.56 0.68
N SER A 199 24.33 5.62 -0.27
CA SER A 199 25.33 5.76 -1.33
C SER A 199 24.73 6.63 -2.43
N ARG A 200 25.49 7.67 -2.83
CA ARG A 200 25.13 8.57 -3.92
C ARG A 200 25.36 7.83 -5.24
N GLU A 201 24.36 7.78 -6.11
CA GLU A 201 24.63 7.44 -7.51
C GLU A 201 25.25 8.68 -8.19
N ALA A 202 26.50 8.54 -8.63
CA ALA A 202 27.14 9.54 -9.48
C ALA A 202 26.44 9.53 -10.84
N LYS A 203 25.94 10.69 -11.29
CA LYS A 203 25.46 10.85 -12.67
C LYS A 203 26.60 10.49 -13.61
N GLY A 204 26.43 9.40 -14.36
CA GLY A 204 27.33 9.01 -15.42
C GLY A 204 27.52 10.16 -16.40
N ALA A 205 28.78 10.53 -16.61
CA ALA A 205 29.18 11.42 -17.67
C ALA A 205 28.81 10.78 -19.02
N THR A 206 27.83 11.34 -19.73
CA THR A 206 27.72 11.13 -21.16
C THR A 206 28.76 12.00 -21.84
N ALA A 207 29.89 11.37 -22.17
CA ALA A 207 30.81 11.84 -23.19
C ALA A 207 30.30 11.40 -24.58
N SER A 208 30.17 12.35 -25.49
CA SER A 208 30.27 12.27 -26.95
C SER A 208 30.38 13.74 -27.40
N LEU A 209 31.44 14.30 -28.00
CA LEU A 209 32.34 13.81 -29.07
C LEU A 209 31.47 13.05 -30.09
N PHE A 210 30.76 13.75 -30.98
CA PHE A 210 31.25 14.60 -32.07
C PHE A 210 30.26 15.71 -32.42
#